data_AF-A0A4Q9MVH7-F1
#
_entry.id   AF-A0A4Q9MVH7-F1
#
_cell.length_a   1.000
_cell.length_b   1.000
_cell.length_c   1.000
_cell.angle_alpha   90.00
_cell.angle_beta   90.00
_cell.angle_gamma   90.00
#
_symmetry.space_group_name_H-M   'P 1'
#
loop_
_entity.id
_entity.type
_entity.pdbx_description
1 polymer ?
#
loop_
_entity_poly.entity_id
_entity_poly.type
_entity_poly.pdbx_seq_one_letter_code
_entity_poly.pdbx_strand_id
1 'polypeptide(L)'
;YPAYGPQRSMSQYAYDDLDLRDPYYADRRISAPYGMGRRASRMTRSLSRMSRHAGMGYDAMRSTVIKFKRKGGFRSGITLGEAMSDAHLSSNHDYSLYDLNADARGRIILKIRWSGYNSMTYELPADGYDGRVELQTLARRIARACVHFLQANMIPVSWDRVILYHLEELSPGTWQPVLSTS
;
A
#
# COMPACT_ATOMS: atom_id res chain seq x y z
N TYR A 1 13.40 66.52 8.36
CA TYR A 1 12.67 66.90 9.59
C TYR A 1 11.17 66.65 9.37
N PRO A 2 10.42 66.24 10.40
CA PRO A 2 9.45 65.14 10.39
C PRO A 2 8.01 65.57 10.77
N ALA A 3 7.06 64.62 10.85
CA ALA A 3 6.06 64.57 11.92
C ALA A 3 5.39 63.19 12.03
N TYR A 4 5.53 62.59 13.21
CA TYR A 4 4.88 61.38 13.69
C TYR A 4 3.42 61.65 14.10
N GLY A 5 2.57 60.61 14.06
CA GLY A 5 1.27 60.53 14.76
C GLY A 5 1.10 59.17 15.45
N PRO A 6 0.33 59.06 16.55
CA PRO A 6 0.82 58.42 17.78
C PRO A 6 0.37 56.98 18.05
N GLN A 7 1.07 56.40 19.03
CA GLN A 7 0.96 55.11 19.69
C GLN A 7 -0.44 54.78 20.27
N ARG A 8 -0.76 53.49 20.36
CA ARG A 8 -1.17 52.89 21.65
C ARG A 8 -0.56 51.51 21.82
N SER A 9 0.33 51.45 22.81
CA SER A 9 0.80 50.25 23.50
C SER A 9 -0.31 49.77 24.44
N MET A 10 -0.53 48.46 24.51
CA MET A 10 -0.94 47.79 25.74
C MET A 10 -0.15 46.49 25.87
N SER A 11 0.91 46.57 26.67
CA SER A 11 1.45 45.46 27.45
C SER A 11 0.41 45.03 28.49
N GLN A 12 0.27 43.74 28.79
CA GLN A 12 0.41 43.22 30.15
C GLN A 12 0.22 41.69 30.25
N TYR A 13 0.86 41.13 31.25
CA TYR A 13 1.25 39.75 31.45
C TYR A 13 0.22 38.91 32.22
N ALA A 14 0.34 37.59 32.03
CA ALA A 14 0.31 36.51 33.04
C ALA A 14 -0.84 36.42 34.06
N TYR A 15 -1.55 35.28 34.05
CA TYR A 15 -1.72 34.42 35.23
C TYR A 15 -1.84 32.96 34.78
N ASP A 16 -0.79 32.19 35.06
CA ASP A 16 -0.86 30.78 35.46
C ASP A 16 -1.83 30.62 36.65
N ASP A 17 -2.26 29.38 36.88
CA ASP A 17 -2.94 28.87 38.09
C ASP A 17 -4.46 28.67 37.98
N LEU A 18 -4.86 27.48 37.50
CA LEU A 18 -5.97 26.70 38.05
C LEU A 18 -5.71 25.22 37.75
N ASP A 19 -4.61 24.69 38.29
CA ASP A 19 -4.52 23.25 38.57
C ASP A 19 -4.81 23.06 40.07
N LEU A 20 -6.08 22.82 40.39
CA LEU A 20 -6.49 22.45 41.74
C LEU A 20 -7.59 21.37 41.71
N ARG A 21 -7.12 20.11 41.78
CA ARG A 21 -7.56 19.11 42.79
C ARG A 21 -8.88 18.35 42.56
N ASP A 22 -8.75 17.15 41.95
CA ASP A 22 -8.95 15.78 42.49
C ASP A 22 -10.06 15.49 43.58
N PRO A 23 -10.41 14.21 43.89
CA PRO A 23 -11.53 13.42 43.35
C PRO A 23 -12.40 12.76 44.46
N TYR A 24 -13.57 13.26 44.91
CA TYR A 24 -14.21 12.65 46.12
C TYR A 24 -15.74 12.80 46.31
N TYR A 25 -16.56 12.69 45.26
CA TYR A 25 -18.02 12.45 45.43
C TYR A 25 -18.42 11.23 44.59
N ALA A 26 -18.35 10.01 45.10
CA ALA A 26 -19.20 9.39 46.12
C ALA A 26 -20.63 9.11 45.62
N ASP A 27 -20.82 7.86 45.20
CA ASP A 27 -21.98 6.97 45.39
C ASP A 27 -23.36 7.62 45.61
N ARG A 28 -24.29 7.38 44.67
CA ARG A 28 -25.73 7.34 44.95
C ARG A 28 -26.43 6.32 44.05
N ARG A 29 -26.68 5.14 44.61
CA ARG A 29 -27.66 4.15 44.16
C ARG A 29 -29.09 4.67 44.38
N ILE A 30 -29.92 4.76 43.32
CA ILE A 30 -31.40 4.75 43.39
C ILE A 30 -31.97 4.01 42.15
N SER A 31 -33.04 3.24 42.36
CA SER A 31 -33.59 2.15 41.54
C SER A 31 -34.75 2.56 40.60
N ALA A 32 -34.76 1.99 39.36
CA ALA A 32 -35.86 1.55 38.45
C ALA A 32 -37.00 2.51 38.00
N PRO A 33 -37.87 2.16 37.00
CA PRO A 33 -37.78 1.32 35.78
C PRO A 33 -38.32 2.05 34.50
N TYR A 34 -38.58 1.30 33.40
CA TYR A 34 -39.25 1.66 32.12
C TYR A 34 -38.37 2.14 30.96
N GLY A 35 -38.43 1.43 29.82
CA GLY A 35 -38.02 1.97 28.51
C GLY A 35 -37.27 1.01 27.59
N MET A 36 -38.03 0.27 26.79
CA MET A 36 -37.70 -0.45 25.56
C MET A 36 -36.46 0.04 24.76
N GLY A 37 -35.57 -0.88 24.37
CA GLY A 37 -34.50 -0.58 23.40
C GLY A 37 -33.56 -1.75 23.11
N ARG A 38 -33.97 -2.65 22.21
CA ARG A 38 -33.09 -3.68 21.63
C ARG A 38 -31.90 -3.02 20.94
N ARG A 39 -30.67 -3.45 21.23
CA ARG A 39 -29.53 -3.50 20.30
C ARG A 39 -28.44 -4.39 20.90
N ALA A 40 -28.07 -5.42 20.14
CA ALA A 40 -27.11 -6.46 20.49
C ALA A 40 -25.79 -5.89 21.02
N SER A 41 -25.47 -6.20 22.28
CA SER A 41 -24.15 -5.92 22.84
C SER A 41 -23.21 -7.09 22.51
N ARG A 42 -22.35 -6.83 21.53
CA ARG A 42 -20.94 -7.23 21.48
C ARG A 42 -20.66 -8.67 21.91
N MET A 43 -20.85 -9.59 20.96
CA MET A 43 -20.01 -10.77 20.88
C MET A 43 -18.57 -10.28 20.65
N THR A 44 -17.80 -10.12 21.73
CA THR A 44 -16.35 -10.00 21.64
C THR A 44 -15.84 -11.28 21.01
N ARG A 45 -15.61 -11.26 19.69
CA ARG A 45 -14.76 -12.26 19.05
C ARG A 45 -13.34 -11.96 19.55
N SER A 46 -13.00 -12.56 20.69
CA SER A 46 -11.63 -12.97 20.92
C SER A 46 -11.28 -13.90 19.77
N LEU A 47 -10.70 -13.33 18.71
CA LEU A 47 -9.89 -14.09 17.79
C LEU A 47 -8.74 -14.58 18.64
N SER A 48 -8.91 -15.79 19.18
CA SER A 48 -7.82 -16.64 19.60
C SER A 48 -6.76 -16.48 18.53
N ARG A 49 -5.65 -15.85 18.91
CA ARG A 49 -4.40 -15.91 18.18
C ARG A 49 -4.15 -17.39 18.04
N MET A 50 -4.52 -17.97 16.90
CA MET A 50 -4.03 -19.27 16.50
C MET A 50 -2.53 -19.06 16.37
N SER A 51 -1.84 -19.30 17.47
CA SER A 51 -0.45 -19.71 17.47
C SER A 51 -0.41 -20.92 16.55
N ARG A 52 -0.07 -20.67 15.29
CA ARG A 52 0.21 -21.73 14.34
C ARG A 52 1.57 -22.29 14.71
N HIS A 53 1.60 -23.13 15.72
CA HIS A 53 2.58 -24.21 15.76
C HIS A 53 2.01 -25.36 14.94
N ALA A 54 2.12 -25.22 13.63
CA ALA A 54 2.19 -26.34 12.70
C ALA A 54 3.64 -26.30 12.20
N GLY A 55 4.49 -27.22 12.60
CA GLY A 55 4.40 -28.57 12.09
C GLY A 55 5.12 -28.59 10.74
N MET A 56 6.44 -28.78 10.81
CA MET A 56 7.29 -29.39 9.79
C MET A 56 6.74 -29.42 8.33
N GLY A 57 7.19 -28.46 7.53
CA GLY A 57 7.76 -28.74 6.21
C GLY A 57 6.85 -29.03 5.03
N TYR A 58 6.06 -28.05 4.57
CA TYR A 58 5.72 -27.86 3.13
C TYR A 58 4.93 -26.56 2.83
N ASP A 59 4.56 -25.76 3.84
CA ASP A 59 3.90 -24.44 3.68
C ASP A 59 4.84 -23.29 3.24
N ALA A 60 6.10 -23.60 2.88
CA ALA A 60 7.18 -22.62 2.71
C ALA A 60 7.25 -21.95 1.31
N MET A 61 6.24 -22.14 0.45
CA MET A 61 6.16 -21.42 -0.82
C MET A 61 4.73 -20.97 -1.08
N ARG A 62 4.23 -20.06 -0.23
CA ARG A 62 3.11 -19.22 -0.67
C ARG A 62 3.64 -18.41 -1.85
N SER A 63 3.33 -18.82 -3.08
CA SER A 63 3.58 -18.00 -4.26
C SER A 63 2.85 -16.68 -4.05
N THR A 64 3.60 -15.65 -3.73
CA THR A 64 3.07 -14.30 -3.61
C THR A 64 2.72 -13.87 -5.04
N VAL A 65 1.43 -13.64 -5.28
CA VAL A 65 0.94 -13.20 -6.59
C VAL A 65 0.34 -11.81 -6.43
N ILE A 66 0.98 -10.83 -7.06
CA ILE A 66 0.51 -9.44 -7.04
C ILE A 66 -0.35 -9.22 -8.27
N LYS A 67 -1.66 -9.11 -8.08
CA LYS A 67 -2.62 -8.96 -9.19
C LYS A 67 -2.84 -7.49 -9.51
N PHE A 68 -2.76 -7.15 -10.80
CA PHE A 68 -3.12 -5.83 -11.29
C PHE A 68 -4.56 -5.87 -11.78
N LYS A 69 -5.41 -5.00 -11.26
CA LYS A 69 -6.80 -4.88 -11.69
C LYS A 69 -7.22 -3.42 -11.67
N ARG A 70 -7.82 -2.96 -12.76
CA ARG A 70 -8.37 -1.60 -12.86
C ARG A 70 -9.61 -1.44 -11.96
N LYS A 71 -9.70 -0.31 -11.26
CA LYS A 71 -10.87 0.08 -10.45
C LYS A 71 -12.10 0.18 -11.36
N GLY A 72 -13.16 -0.54 -11.01
CA GLY A 72 -14.38 -0.63 -11.84
C GLY A 72 -14.23 -1.46 -13.11
N GLY A 73 -13.07 -2.08 -13.35
CA GLY A 73 -12.84 -2.96 -14.49
C GLY A 73 -13.39 -4.37 -14.26
N PHE A 74 -14.12 -4.91 -15.24
CA PHE A 74 -14.54 -6.31 -15.26
C PHE A 74 -13.40 -7.25 -15.66
N ARG A 75 -12.42 -6.75 -16.41
CA ARG A 75 -11.25 -7.51 -16.88
C ARG A 75 -10.15 -7.50 -15.84
N SER A 76 -9.45 -8.63 -15.69
CA SER A 76 -8.20 -8.71 -14.94
C SER A 76 -7.06 -8.13 -15.76
N GLY A 77 -6.10 -7.51 -15.09
CA GLY A 77 -4.97 -6.84 -15.73
C GLY A 77 -5.21 -5.36 -16.03
N ILE A 78 -4.12 -4.71 -16.40
CA ILE A 78 -4.04 -3.34 -16.91
C ILE A 78 -3.16 -3.35 -18.15
N THR A 79 -3.40 -2.46 -19.11
CA THR A 79 -2.46 -2.33 -20.23
C THR A 79 -1.16 -1.65 -19.75
N LEU A 80 -0.04 -1.89 -20.43
CA LEU A 80 1.19 -1.17 -20.12
C LEU A 80 1.00 0.35 -20.32
N GLY A 81 0.20 0.76 -21.30
CA GLY A 81 -0.18 2.16 -21.50
C GLY A 81 -0.90 2.76 -20.28
N GLU A 82 -1.90 2.06 -19.73
CA GLU A 82 -2.62 2.50 -18.53
C GLU A 82 -1.69 2.57 -17.31
N ALA A 83 -0.84 1.56 -17.13
CA ALA A 83 0.11 1.52 -16.02
C ALA A 83 1.12 2.69 -16.07
N MET A 84 1.44 3.17 -17.27
CA MET A 84 2.34 4.30 -17.49
C MET A 84 1.68 5.65 -17.21
N SER A 85 0.34 5.74 -17.32
CA SER A 85 -0.46 6.94 -17.12
C SER A 85 -1.15 6.99 -15.74
N ASP A 86 -0.58 6.35 -14.72
CA ASP A 86 -1.14 6.25 -13.37
C ASP A 86 -2.52 5.55 -13.34
N ALA A 87 -2.50 4.25 -13.66
CA ALA A 87 -3.66 3.39 -13.61
C ALA A 87 -4.34 3.43 -12.23
N HIS A 88 -5.64 3.73 -12.22
CA HIS A 88 -6.44 3.64 -11.02
C HIS A 88 -6.72 2.17 -10.70
N LEU A 89 -5.92 1.57 -9.83
CA LEU A 89 -6.07 0.17 -9.44
C LEU A 89 -7.22 -0.01 -8.44
N SER A 90 -7.91 -1.15 -8.52
CA SER A 90 -9.03 -1.47 -7.61
C SER A 90 -8.55 -1.75 -6.19
N SER A 91 -7.30 -2.18 -6.05
CA SER A 91 -6.63 -2.48 -4.81
C SER A 91 -5.65 -1.35 -4.55
N ASN A 92 -6.01 -0.43 -3.66
CA ASN A 92 -5.08 0.57 -3.13
C ASN A 92 -4.35 -0.04 -1.92
N HIS A 93 -3.64 -1.14 -2.17
CA HIS A 93 -2.88 -1.84 -1.15
C HIS A 93 -1.43 -1.39 -1.25
N ASP A 94 -0.88 -1.06 -0.09
CA ASP A 94 0.56 -0.87 0.07
C ASP A 94 1.18 -2.21 0.44
N TYR A 95 2.24 -2.59 -0.25
CA TYR A 95 3.02 -3.77 0.07
C TYR A 95 4.18 -3.38 0.96
N SER A 96 4.47 -4.18 2.00
CA SER A 96 5.70 -3.97 2.75
C SER A 96 6.91 -4.45 1.94
N LEU A 97 8.10 -3.94 2.26
CA LEU A 97 9.37 -4.46 1.71
C LEU A 97 9.53 -5.96 1.96
N TYR A 98 8.96 -6.46 3.06
CA TYR A 98 8.96 -7.88 3.40
C TYR A 98 8.07 -8.70 2.46
N ASP A 99 6.87 -8.20 2.13
CA ASP A 99 5.96 -8.88 1.20
C ASP A 99 6.53 -8.96 -0.23
N LEU A 100 7.38 -7.99 -0.60
CA LEU A 100 8.07 -7.93 -1.89
C LEU A 100 9.41 -8.69 -1.89
N ASN A 101 9.83 -9.21 -0.74
CA ASN A 101 11.16 -9.79 -0.53
C ASN A 101 12.27 -8.87 -1.08
N ALA A 102 12.15 -7.57 -0.83
CA ALA A 102 13.12 -6.60 -1.31
C ALA A 102 14.48 -6.79 -0.60
N ASP A 103 15.56 -6.56 -1.36
CA ASP A 103 16.93 -6.57 -0.85
C ASP A 103 17.13 -5.51 0.25
N ALA A 104 18.23 -5.57 1.00
CA ALA A 104 18.57 -4.60 2.05
C ALA A 104 18.58 -3.14 1.58
N ARG A 105 18.73 -2.92 0.27
CA ARG A 105 18.67 -1.61 -0.41
C ARG A 105 17.25 -1.18 -0.82
N GLY A 106 16.23 -1.96 -0.48
CA GLY A 106 14.85 -1.74 -0.91
C GLY A 106 14.67 -1.92 -2.40
N ARG A 107 15.29 -2.94 -3.01
CA ARG A 107 15.20 -3.21 -4.46
C ARG A 107 14.69 -4.63 -4.70
N ILE A 108 13.90 -4.80 -5.75
CA ILE A 108 13.49 -6.10 -6.26
C ILE A 108 14.08 -6.31 -7.64
N ILE A 109 14.23 -7.58 -8.00
CA ILE A 109 14.69 -7.99 -9.32
C ILE A 109 13.46 -8.34 -10.15
N LEU A 110 13.30 -7.73 -11.32
CA LEU A 110 12.26 -8.04 -12.28
C LEU A 110 12.88 -8.76 -13.48
N LYS A 111 12.54 -10.04 -13.66
CA LYS A 111 12.94 -10.83 -14.82
C LYS A 111 11.82 -10.83 -15.85
N ILE A 112 12.04 -10.18 -16.98
CA ILE A 112 11.08 -10.08 -18.08
C ILE A 112 11.44 -11.11 -19.14
N ARG A 113 10.43 -11.83 -19.64
CA ARG A 113 10.55 -12.81 -20.71
C ARG A 113 9.44 -12.59 -21.74
N TRP A 114 9.79 -12.72 -23.00
CA TRP A 114 8.83 -12.74 -24.11
C TRP A 114 9.15 -13.92 -25.04
N SER A 115 8.12 -14.54 -25.62
CA SER A 115 8.31 -15.73 -26.46
C SER A 115 9.17 -15.39 -27.68
N GLY A 116 10.23 -16.15 -27.91
CA GLY A 116 11.18 -15.92 -29.01
C GLY A 116 12.29 -14.89 -28.74
N TYR A 117 12.36 -14.32 -27.54
CA TYR A 117 13.38 -13.33 -27.16
C TYR A 117 14.12 -13.73 -25.88
N ASN A 118 15.35 -13.24 -25.73
CA ASN A 118 16.14 -13.44 -24.53
C ASN A 118 15.49 -12.72 -23.34
N SER A 119 15.51 -13.35 -22.17
CA SER A 119 15.04 -12.70 -20.95
C SER A 119 16.01 -11.61 -20.52
N MET A 120 15.48 -10.50 -20.03
CA MET A 120 16.29 -9.45 -19.38
C MET A 120 15.88 -9.28 -17.93
N THR A 121 16.83 -8.86 -17.12
CA THR A 121 16.65 -8.62 -15.70
C THR A 121 16.81 -7.14 -15.40
N TYR A 122 15.89 -6.59 -14.62
CA TYR A 122 15.85 -5.20 -14.21
C TYR A 122 15.89 -5.10 -12.70
N GLU A 123 16.66 -4.15 -12.17
CA GLU A 123 16.55 -3.78 -10.77
C GLU A 123 15.48 -2.69 -10.63
N LEU A 124 14.43 -2.97 -9.86
CA LEU A 124 13.40 -2.00 -9.56
C LEU A 124 13.51 -1.56 -8.11
N PRO A 125 13.51 -0.26 -7.82
CA PRO A 125 13.35 0.19 -6.46
C PRO A 125 11.94 -0.22 -5.99
N ALA A 126 11.90 -0.81 -4.79
CA ALA A 126 10.72 -1.08 -3.99
C ALA A 126 10.69 -0.10 -2.81
N ASP A 127 11.28 1.08 -2.96
CA ASP A 127 11.20 2.13 -1.95
C ASP A 127 9.87 2.90 -2.06
N GLY A 128 9.38 3.32 -0.91
CA GLY A 128 8.28 4.25 -0.79
C GLY A 128 8.30 4.90 0.58
N TYR A 129 7.33 5.78 0.83
CA TYR A 129 7.23 6.47 2.11
C TYR A 129 6.94 5.46 3.22
N ASP A 130 7.64 5.55 4.35
CA ASP A 130 7.44 4.67 5.53
C ASP A 130 7.74 3.16 5.32
N GLY A 131 8.57 2.81 4.32
CA GLY A 131 8.96 1.41 4.07
C GLY A 131 7.84 0.57 3.43
N ARG A 132 6.87 1.25 2.81
CA ARG A 132 5.76 0.65 2.08
C ARG A 132 5.76 1.07 0.62
N VAL A 133 5.33 0.16 -0.25
CA VAL A 133 5.28 0.36 -1.70
C VAL A 133 3.85 0.42 -2.15
N GLU A 134 3.47 1.57 -2.68
CA GLU A 134 2.17 1.72 -3.32
C GLU A 134 2.14 0.88 -4.61
N LEU A 135 1.10 0.04 -4.75
CA LEU A 135 0.94 -0.84 -5.90
C LEU A 135 0.90 -0.08 -7.24
N GLN A 136 0.34 1.14 -7.25
CA GLN A 136 0.30 1.98 -8.45
C GLN A 136 1.71 2.39 -8.91
N THR A 137 2.54 2.83 -7.96
CA THR A 137 3.93 3.20 -8.21
C THR A 137 4.74 1.98 -8.68
N LEU A 138 4.53 0.81 -8.06
CA LEU A 138 5.15 -0.44 -8.49
C LEU A 138 4.72 -0.83 -9.92
N ALA A 139 3.42 -0.77 -10.22
CA ALA A 139 2.87 -1.07 -11.54
C ALA A 139 3.50 -0.20 -12.63
N ARG A 140 3.64 1.10 -12.36
CA ARG A 140 4.29 2.05 -13.28
C ARG A 140 5.76 1.72 -13.50
N ARG A 141 6.51 1.39 -12.44
CA ARG A 141 7.92 0.98 -12.52
C ARG A 141 8.09 -0.30 -13.35
N ILE A 142 7.23 -1.30 -13.13
CA ILE A 142 7.20 -2.53 -13.91
C ILE A 142 6.87 -2.23 -15.37
N ALA A 143 5.87 -1.39 -15.64
CA ALA A 143 5.49 -1.03 -17.01
C ALA A 143 6.62 -0.33 -17.76
N ARG A 144 7.36 0.58 -17.10
CA ARG A 144 8.57 1.22 -17.68
C ARG A 144 9.62 0.17 -18.07
N ALA A 145 9.89 -0.81 -17.21
CA ALA A 145 10.82 -1.89 -17.50
C ALA A 145 10.33 -2.80 -18.65
N CYS A 146 9.03 -3.13 -18.69
CA CYS A 146 8.42 -3.88 -19.79
C CYS A 146 8.55 -3.12 -21.12
N VAL A 147 8.24 -1.82 -21.14
CA VAL A 147 8.36 -0.99 -22.35
C VAL A 147 9.81 -0.92 -22.82
N HIS A 148 10.75 -0.71 -21.90
CA HIS A 148 12.18 -0.73 -22.22
C HIS A 148 12.59 -2.09 -22.81
N PHE A 149 12.11 -3.20 -22.25
CA PHE A 149 12.37 -4.54 -22.78
C PHE A 149 11.86 -4.71 -24.21
N LEU A 150 10.62 -4.27 -24.50
CA LEU A 150 10.03 -4.34 -25.83
C LEU A 150 10.85 -3.52 -26.84
N GLN A 151 11.26 -2.31 -26.45
CA GLN A 151 12.05 -1.41 -27.29
C GLN A 151 13.46 -1.94 -27.53
N ALA A 152 14.16 -2.40 -26.49
CA ALA A 152 15.53 -2.92 -26.57
C ALA A 152 15.63 -4.18 -27.44
N ASN A 153 14.56 -4.99 -27.49
CA ASN A 153 14.48 -6.18 -28.33
C ASN A 153 13.76 -5.94 -29.67
N MET A 154 13.38 -4.69 -29.98
CA MET A 154 12.65 -4.30 -31.20
C MET A 154 11.39 -5.15 -31.45
N ILE A 155 10.65 -5.48 -30.39
CA ILE A 155 9.45 -6.31 -30.48
C ILE A 155 8.33 -5.46 -31.13
N PRO A 156 7.75 -5.89 -32.28
CA PRO A 156 6.78 -5.09 -33.02
C PRO A 156 5.37 -5.19 -32.42
N VAL A 157 5.23 -4.77 -31.15
CA VAL A 157 3.95 -4.73 -30.43
C VAL A 157 3.75 -3.37 -29.80
N SER A 158 2.56 -2.78 -29.96
CA SER A 158 2.20 -1.57 -29.22
C SER A 158 2.03 -1.93 -27.74
N TRP A 159 2.64 -1.13 -26.84
CA TRP A 159 2.48 -1.29 -25.40
C TRP A 159 1.01 -1.18 -24.94
N ASP A 160 0.15 -0.51 -25.70
CA ASP A 160 -1.29 -0.38 -25.39
C ASP A 160 -2.04 -1.70 -25.59
N ARG A 161 -1.45 -2.64 -26.35
CA ARG A 161 -2.00 -3.99 -26.56
C ARG A 161 -1.42 -5.03 -25.60
N VAL A 162 -0.41 -4.67 -24.82
CA VAL A 162 0.20 -5.57 -23.85
C VAL A 162 -0.51 -5.41 -22.52
N ILE A 163 -1.13 -6.48 -22.04
CA ILE A 163 -1.80 -6.56 -20.76
C ILE A 163 -0.85 -7.15 -19.72
N LEU A 164 -0.66 -6.44 -18.62
CA LEU A 164 -0.03 -6.90 -17.39
C LEU A 164 -1.10 -7.46 -16.45
N TYR A 165 -1.13 -8.78 -16.23
CA TYR A 165 -2.13 -9.42 -15.37
C TYR A 165 -1.71 -9.45 -13.91
N HIS A 166 -0.56 -10.03 -13.64
CA HIS A 166 -0.04 -10.21 -12.30
C HIS A 166 1.48 -10.39 -12.32
N LEU A 167 2.07 -10.28 -11.14
CA LEU A 167 3.46 -10.54 -10.87
C LEU A 167 3.58 -11.88 -10.12
N GLU A 168 4.46 -12.75 -10.57
CA GLU A 168 4.77 -14.02 -9.92
C GLU A 168 6.17 -13.98 -9.33
N GLU A 169 6.30 -14.38 -8.07
CA GLU A 169 7.62 -14.56 -7.46
C GLU A 169 8.26 -15.87 -7.95
N LEU A 170 9.41 -15.76 -8.62
CA LEU A 170 10.20 -16.91 -9.09
C LEU A 170 11.12 -17.44 -7.99
N SER A 171 11.72 -16.52 -7.25
CA SER A 171 12.60 -16.76 -6.11
C SER A 171 12.54 -15.52 -5.22
N PRO A 172 12.94 -15.60 -3.93
CA PRO A 172 12.91 -14.46 -3.02
C PRO A 172 13.48 -13.18 -3.65
N GLY A 173 12.62 -12.16 -3.80
CA GLY A 173 12.98 -10.85 -4.35
C GLY A 173 13.13 -10.80 -5.87
N THR A 174 12.90 -11.91 -6.57
CA THR A 174 12.90 -12.01 -8.04
C THR A 174 11.51 -12.29 -8.55
N TRP A 175 11.02 -11.37 -9.36
CA TRP A 175 9.65 -11.32 -9.82
C TRP A 175 9.58 -11.40 -11.33
N GLN A 176 8.54 -12.05 -11.85
CA GLN A 176 8.27 -12.17 -13.28
C GLN A 176 6.89 -11.61 -13.59
N PRO A 177 6.77 -10.65 -14.53
CA PRO A 177 5.48 -10.15 -14.96
C PRO A 177 4.83 -11.13 -15.94
N VAL A 178 3.55 -11.42 -15.72
CA VAL A 178 2.75 -12.18 -16.67
C VAL A 178 2.09 -11.22 -17.64
N LEU A 179 2.57 -11.28 -18.88
CA LEU A 179 2.17 -10.41 -19.99
C LEU A 179 1.40 -11.21 -21.04
N SER A 180 0.42 -10.60 -21.68
CA SER A 180 -0.24 -11.12 -22.88
C SER A 180 -0.55 -9.99 -23.84
N THR A 181 -0.70 -10.31 -25.12
CA THR A 181 -1.24 -9.40 -26.13
C THR A 181 -2.75 -9.55 -26.22
N SER A 182 -3.48 -8.43 -26.31
CA SER A 182 -4.92 -8.37 -26.57
C SER A 182 -5.25 -8.32 -28.06
#